data_AF-A0A6A6XWA2-F1
#
_entry.id   AF-A0A6A6XWA2-F1
#
_cell.length_a   1.000
_cell.length_b   1.000
_cell.length_c   1.000
_cell.angle_alpha   90.00
_cell.angle_beta   90.00
_cell.angle_gamma   90.00
#
_symmetry.space_group_name_H-M   'P 1'
#
loop_
_entity.id
_entity.type
_entity.pdbx_description
1 polymer ?
#
loop_
_entity_poly.entity_id
_entity_poly.type
_entity_poly.pdbx_seq_one_letter_code
_entity_poly.pdbx_strand_id
1 'polypeptide(L)'
;MRFSSSAGAVLLSFAASVSAIDFNPDDEASIKSVTSQYAHGLMSFYKNNATDLPTEEIGIFPKPHYWWEAGAAWGGMIEYTQLTGDESYVKTLTQALAANYGPDNNIILPWRRDQQGNDDQAFWALAIMSALEYQFPEPEAAPAKYIDVVTACFDNIVSRWDETTCGGGLKWQIYPENAYGYNYKNSISNGAVFALGARLARYTGEQKYADWAVKLYDWSVKTGLISNDFAVFDGTDDKTNCDKVADETEWTYNIGVYLHGAANMFDYTKGDDKWKKSTAGFLKHASVFFKPYENATNVMYERACETGETGRHCNLDQQSFKAYLARFMAKTAILAPFTKDTVTTLLTKSAVGAAKACSGGDDGVSCGSKWYTGGWDGTTGVGQQLSALEVTQALLTLKRGVVPGTAGAEAKPAEPKPAPSSTILPETSAAPTDTAPPEVVSTGAPSEIVSTGAPEATGTAAAPAPTGTDAPYAPGSTGVPSATDKPDQTNAPAPSSTGTAVTTGKPAQFPEGPNCSKTTLTIYVSLLSTSVPVPEPTGPVTPPNGTVPSPPSNTTTPPAEFTGAASSFKATVFSVLGAIAVAALIGLF
;
A
#
# COMPACT_ATOMS: atom_id res chain seq x y z
N MET A 1 -38.51 35.33 -55.19
CA MET A 1 -37.91 35.08 -53.86
C MET A 1 -37.84 33.56 -53.65
N ARG A 2 -36.77 33.04 -53.05
CA ARG A 2 -36.68 31.65 -52.56
C ARG A 2 -36.22 31.72 -51.12
N PHE A 3 -36.98 31.16 -50.19
CA PHE A 3 -36.56 31.03 -48.79
C PHE A 3 -35.84 29.69 -48.63
N SER A 4 -34.61 29.73 -48.11
CA SER A 4 -33.85 28.54 -47.72
C SER A 4 -33.98 28.35 -46.21
N SER A 5 -34.67 27.29 -45.80
CA SER A 5 -34.86 26.97 -44.38
C SER A 5 -33.63 26.26 -43.82
N SER A 6 -32.68 27.01 -43.28
CA SER A 6 -31.52 26.45 -42.55
C SER A 6 -31.96 25.92 -41.19
N ALA A 7 -32.08 24.60 -41.05
CA ALA A 7 -32.31 23.96 -39.75
C ALA A 7 -31.01 24.03 -38.92
N GLY A 8 -31.04 24.82 -37.84
CA GLY A 8 -29.92 24.90 -36.90
C GLY A 8 -29.85 23.67 -36.00
N ALA A 9 -28.78 22.89 -36.10
CA ALA A 9 -28.51 21.78 -35.18
C ALA A 9 -28.11 22.34 -33.81
N VAL A 10 -29.01 22.27 -32.83
CA VAL A 10 -28.71 22.62 -31.44
C VAL A 10 -27.91 21.49 -30.82
N LEU A 11 -26.60 21.69 -30.68
CA LEU A 11 -25.74 20.84 -29.85
C LEU A 11 -26.12 21.06 -28.38
N LEU A 12 -26.98 20.19 -27.84
CA LEU A 12 -27.06 20.01 -26.39
C LEU A 12 -25.75 19.36 -25.94
N SER A 13 -24.88 20.16 -25.33
CA SER A 13 -23.85 19.63 -24.46
C SER A 13 -24.54 18.89 -23.30
N PHE A 14 -24.53 17.56 -23.32
CA PHE A 14 -24.85 16.77 -22.15
C PHE A 14 -23.81 17.11 -21.09
N ALA A 15 -24.20 17.93 -20.11
CA ALA A 15 -23.45 18.07 -18.88
C ALA A 15 -23.54 16.73 -18.15
N ALA A 16 -22.51 15.91 -18.29
CA ALA A 16 -22.35 14.71 -17.48
C ALA A 16 -22.28 15.17 -16.02
N SER A 17 -23.30 14.80 -15.23
CA SER A 17 -23.32 15.06 -13.80
C SER A 17 -22.22 14.22 -13.14
N VAL A 18 -21.04 14.81 -12.95
CA VAL A 18 -19.93 14.21 -12.21
C VAL A 18 -20.37 14.06 -10.76
N SER A 19 -20.98 12.91 -10.45
CA SER A 19 -21.27 12.50 -9.09
C SER A 19 -19.99 11.94 -8.50
N ALA A 20 -19.33 12.72 -7.62
CA ALA A 20 -18.35 12.14 -6.71
C ALA A 20 -19.00 10.98 -5.93
N ILE A 21 -18.19 10.01 -5.51
CA ILE A 21 -18.68 8.81 -4.83
C ILE A 21 -19.29 9.20 -3.49
N ASP A 22 -20.57 8.85 -3.29
CA ASP A 22 -21.26 9.02 -2.02
C ASP A 22 -20.76 7.98 -1.01
N PHE A 23 -19.95 8.46 -0.06
CA PHE A 23 -19.19 7.62 0.86
C PHE A 23 -19.41 8.06 2.31
N ASN A 24 -20.09 7.20 3.07
CA ASN A 24 -20.25 7.31 4.51
C ASN A 24 -19.29 6.33 5.21
N PRO A 25 -18.19 6.78 5.83
CA PRO A 25 -17.23 5.89 6.50
C PRO A 25 -17.75 5.30 7.81
N ASP A 26 -18.91 5.75 8.31
CA ASP A 26 -19.54 5.18 9.50
C ASP A 26 -20.51 4.04 9.17
N ASP A 27 -21.03 3.99 7.94
CA ASP A 27 -21.89 2.89 7.45
C ASP A 27 -21.08 1.79 6.74
N GLU A 28 -21.25 0.55 7.19
CA GLU A 28 -20.56 -0.60 6.61
C GLU A 28 -21.09 -0.96 5.21
N ALA A 29 -22.35 -0.68 4.89
CA ALA A 29 -22.91 -0.93 3.56
C ALA A 29 -22.33 0.04 2.52
N SER A 30 -22.22 1.33 2.86
CA SER A 30 -21.52 2.34 2.05
C SER A 30 -20.05 1.97 1.83
N ILE A 31 -19.29 1.63 2.89
CA ILE A 31 -17.90 1.19 2.72
C ILE A 31 -17.81 -0.03 1.79
N LYS A 32 -18.66 -1.05 1.98
CA LYS A 32 -18.67 -2.27 1.16
C LYS A 32 -19.00 -1.98 -0.32
N SER A 33 -19.96 -1.09 -0.57
CA SER A 33 -20.33 -0.63 -1.92
C SER A 33 -19.18 0.11 -2.62
N VAL A 34 -18.55 1.07 -1.93
CA VAL A 34 -17.45 1.87 -2.48
C VAL A 34 -16.18 1.02 -2.67
N THR A 35 -15.91 0.11 -1.73
CA THR A 35 -14.85 -0.92 -1.84
C THR A 35 -15.03 -1.79 -3.09
N SER A 36 -16.26 -2.20 -3.42
CA SER A 36 -16.57 -2.96 -4.63
C SER A 36 -16.37 -2.16 -5.93
N GLN A 37 -16.72 -0.87 -5.93
CA GLN A 37 -16.45 0.03 -7.05
C GLN A 37 -14.94 0.17 -7.32
N TYR A 38 -14.11 0.32 -6.29
CA TYR A 38 -12.65 0.38 -6.45
C TYR A 38 -12.04 -0.96 -6.87
N ALA A 39 -12.54 -2.08 -6.36
CA ALA A 39 -12.12 -3.41 -6.79
C ALA A 39 -12.41 -3.63 -8.28
N HIS A 40 -13.59 -3.25 -8.77
CA HIS A 40 -13.92 -3.27 -10.19
C HIS A 40 -13.04 -2.32 -11.01
N GLY A 41 -12.82 -1.09 -10.53
CA GLY A 41 -11.95 -0.10 -11.18
C GLY A 41 -10.50 -0.60 -11.32
N LEU A 42 -9.93 -1.16 -10.25
CA LEU A 42 -8.60 -1.78 -10.26
C LEU A 42 -8.52 -2.97 -11.24
N MET A 43 -9.52 -3.86 -11.20
CA MET A 43 -9.57 -5.03 -12.08
C MET A 43 -9.75 -4.66 -13.56
N SER A 44 -10.27 -3.47 -13.89
CA SER A 44 -10.38 -3.00 -15.28
C SER A 44 -9.02 -2.77 -15.96
N PHE A 45 -7.95 -2.53 -15.20
CA PHE A 45 -6.59 -2.43 -15.73
C PHE A 45 -5.97 -3.81 -16.04
N TYR A 46 -6.53 -4.91 -15.51
CA TYR A 46 -5.97 -6.26 -15.65
C TYR A 46 -6.58 -7.01 -16.84
N LYS A 47 -5.72 -7.44 -17.78
CA LYS A 47 -6.12 -8.21 -18.97
C LYS A 47 -6.24 -9.70 -18.66
N ASN A 48 -7.29 -10.09 -17.94
CA ASN A 48 -7.55 -11.47 -17.59
C ASN A 48 -7.94 -12.34 -18.81
N ASN A 49 -7.39 -13.56 -18.91
CA ASN A 49 -7.89 -14.64 -19.78
C ASN A 49 -8.17 -14.26 -21.26
N ALA A 50 -7.42 -13.31 -21.83
CA ALA A 50 -7.43 -13.10 -23.28
C ALA A 50 -6.80 -14.32 -23.98
N THR A 51 -7.43 -14.82 -25.06
CA THR A 51 -7.05 -16.06 -25.76
C THR A 51 -5.64 -16.03 -26.36
N ASP A 52 -5.09 -14.82 -26.54
CA ASP A 52 -3.78 -14.50 -27.09
C ASP A 52 -2.76 -13.99 -26.05
N LEU A 53 -3.12 -13.99 -24.75
CA LEU A 53 -2.20 -13.60 -23.68
C LEU A 53 -1.08 -14.64 -23.50
N PRO A 54 0.21 -14.26 -23.57
CA PRO A 54 1.31 -15.18 -23.28
C PRO A 54 1.23 -15.71 -21.85
N THR A 55 1.59 -16.98 -21.64
CA THR A 55 1.57 -17.64 -20.32
C THR A 55 2.38 -16.85 -19.28
N GLU A 56 3.49 -16.27 -19.72
CA GLU A 56 4.40 -15.46 -18.92
C GLU A 56 3.73 -14.18 -18.39
N GLU A 57 2.76 -13.62 -19.12
CA GLU A 57 2.04 -12.38 -18.81
C GLU A 57 0.75 -12.63 -18.00
N ILE A 58 0.42 -13.89 -17.65
CA ILE A 58 -0.71 -14.21 -16.78
C ILE A 58 -0.44 -13.70 -15.36
N GLY A 59 -1.44 -13.05 -14.77
CA GLY A 59 -1.38 -12.55 -13.40
C GLY A 59 -0.59 -11.25 -13.22
N ILE A 60 -0.25 -10.54 -14.30
CA ILE A 60 0.43 -9.24 -14.21
C ILE A 60 -0.39 -8.12 -14.86
N PHE A 61 -0.20 -6.88 -14.42
CA PHE A 61 -0.72 -5.73 -15.14
C PHE A 61 0.09 -5.48 -16.43
N PRO A 62 -0.55 -5.05 -17.54
CA PRO A 62 0.17 -4.68 -18.75
C PRO A 62 1.14 -3.51 -18.52
N LYS A 63 2.14 -3.38 -19.40
CA LYS A 63 3.02 -2.19 -19.43
C LYS A 63 2.19 -0.89 -19.46
N PRO A 64 2.58 0.15 -18.70
CA PRO A 64 3.91 0.37 -18.12
C PRO A 64 4.19 -0.30 -16.76
N HIS A 65 3.21 -1.00 -16.17
CA HIS A 65 3.32 -1.56 -14.81
C HIS A 65 4.41 -2.62 -14.68
N TYR A 66 5.01 -2.69 -13.49
CA TYR A 66 6.06 -3.64 -13.14
C TYR A 66 5.50 -4.92 -12.50
N TRP A 67 6.26 -6.01 -12.62
CA TRP A 67 5.86 -7.33 -12.15
C TRP A 67 5.38 -7.40 -10.68
N TRP A 68 6.03 -6.64 -9.77
CA TRP A 68 5.70 -6.66 -8.35
C TRP A 68 4.38 -5.98 -7.99
N GLU A 69 3.97 -4.94 -8.74
CA GLU A 69 2.77 -4.14 -8.46
C GLU A 69 1.51 -5.01 -8.54
N ALA A 70 1.52 -5.99 -9.45
CA ALA A 70 0.48 -7.02 -9.55
C ALA A 70 0.41 -7.89 -8.29
N GLY A 71 1.53 -8.46 -7.84
CA GLY A 71 1.59 -9.23 -6.59
C GLY A 71 1.09 -8.42 -5.39
N ALA A 72 1.54 -7.17 -5.27
CA ALA A 72 1.14 -6.26 -4.21
C ALA A 72 -0.37 -5.90 -4.23
N ALA A 73 -0.96 -5.82 -5.44
CA ALA A 73 -2.40 -5.63 -5.65
C ALA A 73 -3.23 -6.89 -5.37
N TRP A 74 -2.75 -8.08 -5.72
CA TRP A 74 -3.45 -9.35 -5.45
C TRP A 74 -3.63 -9.58 -3.95
N GLY A 75 -2.67 -9.18 -3.11
CA GLY A 75 -2.84 -9.16 -1.65
C GLY A 75 -4.08 -8.35 -1.22
N GLY A 76 -4.34 -7.22 -1.87
CA GLY A 76 -5.51 -6.36 -1.62
C GLY A 76 -6.80 -6.94 -2.16
N MET A 77 -6.76 -7.59 -3.33
CA MET A 77 -7.92 -8.25 -3.94
C MET A 77 -8.33 -9.56 -3.24
N ILE A 78 -7.40 -10.26 -2.59
CA ILE A 78 -7.69 -11.36 -1.66
C ILE A 78 -8.43 -10.83 -0.44
N GLU A 79 -7.94 -9.73 0.15
CA GLU A 79 -8.56 -9.07 1.30
C GLU A 79 -9.94 -8.49 0.94
N TYR A 80 -10.11 -7.95 -0.27
CA TYR A 80 -11.40 -7.55 -0.82
C TYR A 80 -12.44 -8.68 -0.76
N THR A 81 -12.13 -9.85 -1.32
CA THR A 81 -13.05 -11.01 -1.31
C THR A 81 -13.43 -11.41 0.11
N GLN A 82 -12.50 -11.33 1.06
CA GLN A 82 -12.72 -11.74 2.45
C GLN A 82 -13.49 -10.71 3.28
N LEU A 83 -13.25 -9.42 3.05
CA LEU A 83 -13.92 -8.32 3.74
C LEU A 83 -15.34 -8.08 3.19
N THR A 84 -15.59 -8.41 1.91
CA THR A 84 -16.89 -8.19 1.26
C THR A 84 -17.71 -9.46 1.04
N GLY A 85 -17.10 -10.64 0.93
CA GLY A 85 -17.76 -11.86 0.47
C GLY A 85 -18.03 -11.90 -1.04
N ASP A 86 -17.40 -11.02 -1.84
CA ASP A 86 -17.47 -11.07 -3.30
C ASP A 86 -16.45 -12.04 -3.89
N GLU A 87 -16.97 -13.16 -4.40
CA GLU A 87 -16.22 -14.26 -5.00
C GLU A 87 -15.86 -14.02 -6.49
N SER A 88 -16.35 -12.93 -7.11
CA SER A 88 -16.27 -12.72 -8.57
C SER A 88 -14.86 -12.76 -9.16
N TYR A 89 -13.84 -12.41 -8.36
CA TYR A 89 -12.44 -12.43 -8.77
C TYR A 89 -11.66 -13.66 -8.31
N VAL A 90 -12.25 -14.58 -7.55
CA VAL A 90 -11.54 -15.72 -6.93
C VAL A 90 -10.78 -16.55 -7.97
N LYS A 91 -11.46 -17.03 -9.02
CA LYS A 91 -10.82 -17.82 -10.10
C LYS A 91 -9.69 -17.05 -10.80
N THR A 92 -9.86 -15.74 -10.95
CA THR A 92 -8.86 -14.86 -11.57
C THR A 92 -7.61 -14.76 -10.71
N LEU A 93 -7.78 -14.60 -9.39
CA LEU A 93 -6.70 -14.45 -8.42
C LEU A 93 -5.96 -15.78 -8.20
N THR A 94 -6.65 -16.92 -8.09
CA THR A 94 -5.98 -18.24 -7.96
C THR A 94 -5.13 -18.55 -9.18
N GLN A 95 -5.61 -18.23 -10.38
CA GLN A 95 -4.86 -18.34 -11.64
C GLN A 95 -3.66 -17.37 -11.69
N ALA A 96 -3.85 -16.11 -11.30
CA ALA A 96 -2.80 -15.09 -11.29
C ALA A 96 -1.64 -15.44 -10.35
N LEU A 97 -1.95 -15.93 -9.14
CA LEU A 97 -0.95 -16.40 -8.18
C LEU A 97 -0.19 -17.62 -8.72
N ALA A 98 -0.90 -18.66 -9.16
CA ALA A 98 -0.29 -19.92 -9.61
C ALA A 98 0.65 -19.74 -10.82
N ALA A 99 0.32 -18.82 -11.74
CA ALA A 99 1.17 -18.51 -12.89
C ALA A 99 2.55 -17.90 -12.50
N ASN A 100 2.66 -17.31 -11.31
CA ASN A 100 3.84 -16.59 -10.85
C ASN A 100 4.65 -17.35 -9.77
N TYR A 101 4.37 -18.63 -9.52
CA TYR A 101 5.13 -19.46 -8.57
C TYR A 101 6.58 -19.75 -9.00
N GLY A 102 6.86 -19.75 -10.30
CA GLY A 102 8.16 -20.17 -10.86
C GLY A 102 8.37 -21.69 -10.86
N PRO A 103 9.45 -22.19 -11.50
CA PRO A 103 9.71 -23.62 -11.65
C PRO A 103 9.99 -24.32 -10.32
N ASP A 104 10.60 -23.61 -9.37
CA ASP A 104 10.99 -24.12 -8.05
C ASP A 104 9.98 -23.76 -6.94
N ASN A 105 8.78 -23.26 -7.31
CA ASN A 105 7.73 -22.81 -6.38
C ASN A 105 8.19 -21.73 -5.36
N ASN A 106 9.23 -20.95 -5.68
CA ASN A 106 9.83 -19.96 -4.79
C ASN A 106 9.68 -18.52 -5.29
N ILE A 107 8.81 -18.29 -6.28
CA ILE A 107 8.53 -16.99 -6.91
C ILE A 107 9.76 -16.39 -7.62
N ILE A 108 10.71 -17.22 -8.06
CA ILE A 108 11.76 -16.84 -9.02
C ILE A 108 11.30 -17.17 -10.43
N LEU A 109 11.29 -16.19 -11.33
CA LEU A 109 10.83 -16.31 -12.71
C LEU A 109 12.00 -16.10 -13.69
N PRO A 110 12.59 -17.16 -14.29
CA PRO A 110 13.74 -17.02 -15.19
C PRO A 110 13.56 -16.04 -16.35
N TRP A 111 12.32 -15.85 -16.81
CA TRP A 111 11.95 -14.93 -17.90
C TRP A 111 11.69 -13.47 -17.48
N ARG A 112 11.73 -13.15 -16.18
CA ARG A 112 11.62 -11.78 -15.64
C ARG A 112 12.87 -11.35 -14.86
N ARG A 113 14.04 -11.87 -15.25
CA ARG A 113 15.31 -11.68 -14.53
C ARG A 113 15.72 -10.20 -14.40
N ASP A 114 15.28 -9.39 -15.33
CA ASP A 114 15.39 -7.92 -15.40
C ASP A 114 14.55 -7.16 -14.35
N GLN A 115 13.56 -7.82 -13.73
CA GLN A 115 12.57 -7.22 -12.81
C GLN A 115 12.52 -7.94 -11.45
N GLN A 116 13.64 -8.51 -11.00
CA GLN A 116 13.71 -9.29 -9.75
C GLN A 116 14.67 -8.69 -8.73
N GLY A 117 14.12 -7.81 -7.90
CA GLY A 117 14.58 -7.49 -6.56
C GLY A 117 13.99 -8.40 -5.49
N ASN A 118 14.51 -8.24 -4.27
CA ASN A 118 14.08 -8.95 -3.07
C ASN A 118 12.69 -8.50 -2.61
N ASP A 119 12.44 -7.20 -2.73
CA ASP A 119 11.15 -6.54 -2.57
C ASP A 119 10.13 -7.03 -3.61
N ASP A 120 10.49 -7.13 -4.90
CA ASP A 120 9.60 -7.68 -5.93
C ASP A 120 9.09 -9.08 -5.55
N GLN A 121 10.03 -9.98 -5.21
CA GLN A 121 9.75 -11.36 -4.77
C GLN A 121 8.96 -11.39 -3.45
N ALA A 122 9.28 -10.52 -2.50
CA ALA A 122 8.63 -10.45 -1.18
C ALA A 122 7.19 -9.91 -1.25
N PHE A 123 6.85 -9.00 -2.16
CA PHE A 123 5.46 -8.52 -2.31
C PHE A 123 4.53 -9.62 -2.82
N TRP A 124 4.98 -10.42 -3.78
CA TRP A 124 4.26 -11.63 -4.21
C TRP A 124 4.13 -12.65 -3.08
N ALA A 125 5.19 -12.87 -2.28
CA ALA A 125 5.14 -13.75 -1.11
C ALA A 125 4.18 -13.24 -0.02
N LEU A 126 4.10 -11.93 0.22
CA LEU A 126 3.16 -11.30 1.14
C LEU A 126 1.70 -11.45 0.69
N ALA A 127 1.44 -11.53 -0.63
CA ALA A 127 0.11 -11.79 -1.18
C ALA A 127 -0.29 -13.27 -1.06
N ILE A 128 0.63 -14.20 -1.35
CA ILE A 128 0.43 -15.64 -1.13
C ILE A 128 0.26 -15.95 0.38
N MET A 129 0.98 -15.23 1.24
CA MET A 129 0.75 -15.29 2.69
C MET A 129 -0.65 -14.80 3.06
N SER A 130 -1.19 -13.76 2.40
CA SER A 130 -2.60 -13.37 2.61
C SER A 130 -3.54 -14.46 2.12
N ALA A 131 -3.30 -15.08 0.95
CA ALA A 131 -4.12 -16.20 0.47
C ALA A 131 -4.20 -17.35 1.49
N LEU A 132 -3.05 -17.73 2.05
CA LEU A 132 -2.92 -18.75 3.11
C LEU A 132 -3.65 -18.34 4.41
N GLU A 133 -3.34 -17.18 4.97
CA GLU A 133 -3.87 -16.74 6.27
C GLU A 133 -5.39 -16.48 6.24
N TYR A 134 -5.94 -16.15 5.07
CA TYR A 134 -7.38 -15.96 4.86
C TYR A 134 -8.09 -17.22 4.33
N GLN A 135 -7.39 -18.36 4.21
CA GLN A 135 -7.97 -19.62 3.71
C GLN A 135 -8.63 -19.46 2.33
N PHE A 136 -8.01 -18.63 1.49
CA PHE A 136 -8.41 -18.43 0.09
C PHE A 136 -8.31 -19.76 -0.68
N PRO A 137 -9.19 -20.04 -1.66
CA PRO A 137 -9.18 -21.34 -2.35
C PRO A 137 -7.83 -21.64 -3.01
N GLU A 138 -7.24 -22.80 -2.68
CA GLU A 138 -6.02 -23.30 -3.34
C GLU A 138 -6.25 -23.45 -4.85
N PRO A 139 -5.25 -23.22 -5.72
CA PRO A 139 -5.46 -23.31 -7.17
C PRO A 139 -5.49 -24.78 -7.61
N GLU A 140 -6.62 -25.21 -8.18
CA GLU A 140 -6.98 -26.61 -8.48
C GLU A 140 -5.92 -27.42 -9.26
N ALA A 141 -5.12 -26.74 -10.10
CA ALA A 141 -4.08 -27.35 -10.93
C ALA A 141 -2.66 -26.81 -10.66
N ALA A 142 -2.43 -26.22 -9.48
CA ALA A 142 -1.11 -25.69 -9.12
C ALA A 142 -0.07 -26.80 -8.81
N PRO A 143 1.23 -26.56 -9.08
CA PRO A 143 2.31 -27.47 -8.72
C PRO A 143 2.62 -27.54 -7.21
N ALA A 144 2.10 -26.60 -6.40
CA ALA A 144 2.33 -26.50 -4.97
C ALA A 144 1.19 -25.74 -4.27
N LYS A 145 1.08 -25.86 -2.93
CA LYS A 145 0.10 -25.10 -2.13
C LYS A 145 0.64 -23.74 -1.69
N TYR A 146 -0.25 -22.84 -1.27
CA TYR A 146 0.16 -21.52 -0.76
C TYR A 146 1.21 -21.59 0.37
N ILE A 147 1.10 -22.54 1.30
CA ILE A 147 2.09 -22.75 2.37
C ILE A 147 3.46 -23.21 1.85
N ASP A 148 3.49 -24.11 0.86
CA ASP A 148 4.73 -24.62 0.28
C ASP A 148 5.46 -23.49 -0.46
N VAL A 149 4.72 -22.68 -1.23
CA VAL A 149 5.26 -21.57 -2.02
C VAL A 149 5.80 -20.45 -1.16
N VAL A 150 5.05 -20.01 -0.14
CA VAL A 150 5.48 -18.90 0.72
C VAL A 150 6.70 -19.26 1.57
N THR A 151 6.81 -20.52 1.99
CA THR A 151 7.96 -20.99 2.79
C THR A 151 9.20 -21.24 1.93
N ALA A 152 9.05 -21.83 0.74
CA ALA A 152 10.13 -21.96 -0.24
C ALA A 152 10.64 -20.59 -0.72
N CYS A 153 9.74 -19.61 -0.90
CA CYS A 153 10.09 -18.23 -1.20
C CYS A 153 10.84 -17.55 -0.05
N PHE A 154 10.35 -17.66 1.20
CA PHE A 154 11.03 -17.10 2.36
C PHE A 154 12.45 -17.68 2.53
N ASP A 155 12.58 -19.01 2.51
CA ASP A 155 13.86 -19.69 2.65
C ASP A 155 14.81 -19.35 1.46
N ASN A 156 14.29 -19.16 0.24
CA ASN A 156 15.04 -18.63 -0.91
C ASN A 156 15.56 -17.20 -0.65
N ILE A 157 14.71 -16.28 -0.18
CA ILE A 157 15.11 -14.89 0.05
C ILE A 157 16.19 -14.80 1.14
N VAL A 158 15.99 -15.44 2.30
CA VAL A 158 16.95 -15.35 3.41
C VAL A 158 18.26 -16.09 3.14
N SER A 159 18.29 -17.05 2.20
CA SER A 159 19.55 -17.66 1.71
C SER A 159 20.49 -16.65 1.04
N ARG A 160 19.97 -15.50 0.61
CA ARG A 160 20.68 -14.43 -0.11
C ARG A 160 21.07 -13.26 0.82
N TRP A 161 21.02 -13.50 2.14
CA TRP A 161 21.50 -12.58 3.18
C TRP A 161 23.03 -12.42 3.12
N ASP A 162 23.49 -11.21 2.79
CA ASP A 162 24.91 -10.95 2.54
C ASP A 162 25.62 -10.41 3.80
N GLU A 163 26.45 -11.25 4.42
CA GLU A 163 27.30 -10.88 5.57
C GLU A 163 28.69 -10.37 5.17
N THR A 164 29.03 -10.33 3.88
CA THR A 164 30.35 -9.86 3.40
C THR A 164 30.51 -8.35 3.47
N THR A 165 29.40 -7.61 3.44
CA THR A 165 29.33 -6.15 3.58
C THR A 165 28.26 -5.78 4.62
N CYS A 166 28.39 -4.62 5.28
CA CYS A 166 27.40 -4.09 6.22
C CYS A 166 27.06 -4.99 7.43
N GLY A 167 27.82 -6.07 7.62
CA GLY A 167 27.52 -7.13 8.61
C GLY A 167 26.13 -7.74 8.46
N GLY A 168 25.65 -7.90 7.22
CA GLY A 168 24.32 -8.44 6.91
C GLY A 168 23.54 -7.59 5.89
N GLY A 169 22.25 -7.89 5.76
CA GLY A 169 21.30 -7.15 4.93
C GLY A 169 21.09 -7.80 3.56
N LEU A 170 19.83 -7.81 3.13
CA LEU A 170 19.45 -8.09 1.75
C LEU A 170 19.76 -6.88 0.87
N LYS A 171 20.35 -7.15 -0.30
CA LYS A 171 20.44 -6.20 -1.42
C LYS A 171 19.04 -5.91 -1.97
N TRP A 172 18.89 -4.84 -2.74
CA TRP A 172 17.70 -4.59 -3.53
C TRP A 172 17.59 -5.66 -4.63
N GLN A 173 18.39 -5.55 -5.68
CA GLN A 173 18.38 -6.47 -6.81
C GLN A 173 18.95 -7.86 -6.45
N ILE A 174 18.33 -8.93 -6.98
CA ILE A 174 18.80 -10.32 -6.75
C ILE A 174 20.06 -10.62 -7.60
N TYR A 175 20.17 -10.02 -8.79
CA TYR A 175 21.13 -10.43 -9.81
C TYR A 175 22.20 -9.36 -10.11
N PRO A 176 23.50 -9.70 -10.18
CA PRO A 176 24.59 -8.74 -10.42
C PRO A 176 24.48 -7.94 -11.73
N GLU A 177 23.90 -8.52 -12.77
CA GLU A 177 23.64 -7.85 -14.06
C GLU A 177 22.60 -6.73 -13.95
N ASN A 178 21.73 -6.75 -12.94
CA ASN A 178 20.84 -5.64 -12.57
C ASN A 178 21.67 -4.61 -11.76
N ALA A 179 22.76 -4.14 -12.36
CA ALA A 179 23.82 -3.37 -11.70
C ALA A 179 23.32 -2.04 -11.11
N TYR A 180 22.24 -1.48 -11.68
CA TYR A 180 21.45 -0.44 -11.06
C TYR A 180 20.65 -1.03 -9.90
N GLY A 181 21.15 -0.84 -8.68
CA GLY A 181 20.50 -1.33 -7.46
C GLY A 181 21.16 -2.55 -6.80
N TYR A 182 21.97 -3.34 -7.51
CA TYR A 182 22.62 -4.53 -6.89
C TYR A 182 23.55 -4.21 -5.70
N ASN A 183 24.05 -2.97 -5.59
CA ASN A 183 24.92 -2.52 -4.49
C ASN A 183 24.13 -1.77 -3.40
N TYR A 184 22.85 -1.54 -3.63
CA TYR A 184 21.95 -0.87 -2.70
C TYR A 184 21.36 -1.91 -1.75
N LYS A 185 21.44 -1.70 -0.44
CA LYS A 185 20.71 -2.46 0.58
C LYS A 185 19.62 -1.53 1.11
N ASN A 186 18.36 -1.82 0.77
CA ASN A 186 17.22 -0.91 0.99
C ASN A 186 16.25 -1.41 2.09
N SER A 187 15.47 -0.48 2.62
CA SER A 187 14.50 -0.73 3.68
C SER A 187 13.39 -1.66 3.24
N ILE A 188 12.91 -1.57 2.00
CA ILE A 188 11.77 -2.38 1.55
C ILE A 188 12.16 -3.87 1.40
N SER A 189 13.32 -4.19 0.85
CA SER A 189 13.79 -5.58 0.69
C SER A 189 13.99 -6.28 2.02
N ASN A 190 14.40 -5.55 3.05
CA ASN A 190 14.60 -6.11 4.40
C ASN A 190 13.29 -6.08 5.21
N GLY A 191 12.48 -5.03 5.06
CA GLY A 191 11.24 -4.80 5.80
C GLY A 191 10.08 -5.68 5.35
N ALA A 192 9.94 -5.92 4.03
CA ALA A 192 8.92 -6.83 3.50
C ALA A 192 9.17 -8.28 3.96
N VAL A 193 10.44 -8.70 4.00
CA VAL A 193 10.85 -10.03 4.47
C VAL A 193 10.77 -10.14 5.99
N PHE A 194 11.03 -9.05 6.74
CA PHE A 194 10.73 -8.96 8.17
C PHE A 194 9.24 -9.15 8.45
N ALA A 195 8.37 -8.46 7.71
CA ALA A 195 6.92 -8.62 7.81
C ALA A 195 6.47 -10.05 7.45
N LEU A 196 7.06 -10.66 6.42
CA LEU A 196 6.78 -12.03 6.01
C LEU A 196 7.22 -13.05 7.07
N GLY A 197 8.42 -12.91 7.64
CA GLY A 197 8.93 -13.77 8.72
C GLY A 197 8.09 -13.64 10.00
N ALA A 198 7.69 -12.42 10.36
CA ALA A 198 6.80 -12.18 11.50
C ALA A 198 5.41 -12.84 11.30
N ARG A 199 4.85 -12.76 10.09
CA ARG A 199 3.60 -13.44 9.70
C ARG A 199 3.73 -14.96 9.72
N LEU A 200 4.82 -15.51 9.16
CA LEU A 200 5.09 -16.95 9.18
C LEU A 200 5.27 -17.50 10.61
N ALA A 201 6.03 -16.79 11.46
CA ALA A 201 6.18 -17.13 12.88
C ALA A 201 4.82 -17.18 13.59
N ARG A 202 4.00 -16.16 13.37
CA ARG A 202 2.63 -16.07 13.91
C ARG A 202 1.72 -17.19 13.38
N TYR A 203 1.84 -17.55 12.10
CA TYR A 203 0.98 -18.53 11.45
C TYR A 203 1.33 -19.97 11.80
N THR A 204 2.61 -20.38 11.71
CA THR A 204 3.03 -21.78 11.98
C THR A 204 3.47 -22.04 13.42
N GLY A 205 3.84 -20.99 14.17
CA GLY A 205 4.44 -21.09 15.49
C GLY A 205 5.97 -21.32 15.47
N GLU A 206 6.58 -21.58 14.31
CA GLU A 206 8.00 -21.95 14.22
C GLU A 206 8.94 -20.79 14.57
N GLN A 207 9.83 -21.05 15.52
CA GLN A 207 10.85 -20.11 15.97
C GLN A 207 11.79 -19.63 14.85
N LYS A 208 12.06 -20.44 13.81
CA LYS A 208 12.98 -20.07 12.71
C LYS A 208 12.59 -18.76 12.01
N TYR A 209 11.29 -18.50 11.84
CA TYR A 209 10.81 -17.29 11.19
C TYR A 209 10.88 -16.08 12.13
N ALA A 210 10.67 -16.29 13.44
CA ALA A 210 10.82 -15.26 14.47
C ALA A 210 12.29 -14.82 14.62
N ASP A 211 13.23 -15.77 14.59
CA ASP A 211 14.67 -15.49 14.67
C ASP A 211 15.15 -14.67 13.47
N TRP A 212 14.68 -15.00 12.25
CA TRP A 212 14.95 -14.20 11.06
C TRP A 212 14.28 -12.82 11.13
N ALA A 213 13.04 -12.71 11.62
CA ALA A 213 12.36 -11.43 11.81
C ALA A 213 13.12 -10.52 12.80
N VAL A 214 13.64 -11.09 13.89
CA VAL A 214 14.55 -10.39 14.81
C VAL A 214 15.82 -9.94 14.08
N LYS A 215 16.48 -10.83 13.31
CA LYS A 215 17.73 -10.53 12.58
C LYS A 215 17.58 -9.40 11.56
N LEU A 216 16.50 -9.41 10.77
CA LEU A 216 16.18 -8.39 9.77
C LEU A 216 15.88 -7.03 10.41
N TYR A 217 15.08 -7.03 11.48
CA TYR A 217 14.77 -5.81 12.23
C TYR A 217 16.01 -5.20 12.91
N ASP A 218 16.78 -6.01 13.66
CA ASP A 218 17.93 -5.51 14.42
C ASP A 218 19.09 -5.09 13.50
N TRP A 219 19.23 -5.68 12.31
CA TRP A 219 20.15 -5.18 11.28
C TRP A 219 19.71 -3.80 10.76
N SER A 220 18.42 -3.61 10.46
CA SER A 220 17.90 -2.35 9.92
C SER A 220 17.97 -1.19 10.91
N VAL A 221 17.88 -1.48 12.22
CA VAL A 221 18.21 -0.52 13.30
C VAL A 221 19.73 -0.25 13.35
N LYS A 222 20.56 -1.31 13.28
CA LYS A 222 22.03 -1.20 13.37
C LYS A 222 22.65 -0.40 12.22
N THR A 223 22.12 -0.50 11.00
CA THR A 223 22.58 0.29 9.84
C THR A 223 21.96 1.69 9.76
N GLY A 224 21.11 2.06 10.73
CA GLY A 224 20.49 3.38 10.79
C GLY A 224 19.33 3.60 9.81
N LEU A 225 18.95 2.59 9.02
CA LEU A 225 17.77 2.65 8.15
C LEU A 225 16.48 2.87 8.96
N ILE A 226 16.41 2.27 10.16
CA ILE A 226 15.43 2.64 11.19
C ILE A 226 16.12 3.58 12.18
N SER A 227 15.65 4.83 12.26
CA SER A 227 16.20 5.84 13.17
C SER A 227 15.73 5.65 14.62
N ASN A 228 16.39 6.35 15.57
CA ASN A 228 16.00 6.35 16.98
C ASN A 228 14.56 6.83 17.24
N ASP A 229 14.01 7.66 16.35
CA ASP A 229 12.63 8.18 16.39
C ASP A 229 11.65 7.34 15.56
N PHE A 230 12.10 6.21 14.99
CA PHE A 230 11.35 5.30 14.11
C PHE A 230 11.02 5.87 12.71
N ALA A 231 11.83 6.82 12.22
CA ALA A 231 11.89 7.10 10.79
C ALA A 231 12.43 5.86 10.05
N VAL A 232 11.93 5.60 8.84
CA VAL A 232 12.40 4.51 7.98
C VAL A 232 12.89 5.11 6.66
N PHE A 233 14.21 5.24 6.56
CA PHE A 233 14.91 5.78 5.40
C PHE A 233 15.04 4.73 4.30
N ASP A 234 15.14 5.15 3.04
CA ASP A 234 15.05 4.23 1.92
C ASP A 234 16.22 3.25 1.81
N GLY A 235 17.48 3.67 1.98
CA GLY A 235 18.58 2.71 1.81
C GLY A 235 20.01 3.23 1.95
N THR A 236 20.95 2.31 1.71
CA THR A 236 22.39 2.48 1.92
C THR A 236 23.22 1.70 0.86
N ASP A 237 24.46 2.12 0.59
CA ASP A 237 25.34 1.51 -0.43
C ASP A 237 26.39 0.59 0.23
N ASP A 238 26.44 -0.67 -0.20
CA ASP A 238 27.32 -1.69 0.35
C ASP A 238 28.79 -1.52 -0.04
N LYS A 239 29.08 -0.76 -1.10
CA LYS A 239 30.45 -0.29 -1.43
C LYS A 239 31.00 0.67 -0.39
N THR A 240 30.12 1.32 0.35
CA THR A 240 30.48 2.14 1.52
C THR A 240 30.29 1.36 2.82
N ASN A 241 30.20 0.03 2.76
CA ASN A 241 29.99 -0.87 3.91
C ASN A 241 28.78 -0.49 4.79
N CYS A 242 27.83 0.26 4.24
CA CYS A 242 26.75 0.90 4.98
C CYS A 242 27.22 1.78 6.16
N ASP A 243 28.39 2.42 6.06
CA ASP A 243 28.96 3.33 7.07
C ASP A 243 28.04 4.54 7.37
N LYS A 244 27.07 4.82 6.50
CA LYS A 244 25.94 5.72 6.71
C LYS A 244 24.75 5.36 5.80
N VAL A 245 23.58 5.89 6.10
CA VAL A 245 22.43 5.94 5.17
C VAL A 245 22.83 6.73 3.92
N ALA A 246 22.42 6.26 2.75
CA ALA A 246 22.74 6.86 1.44
C ALA A 246 21.56 7.65 0.85
N ASP A 247 20.32 7.20 1.10
CA ASP A 247 19.10 7.94 0.79
C ASP A 247 18.20 7.99 2.04
N GLU A 248 18.01 9.20 2.57
CA GLU A 248 17.14 9.50 3.72
C GLU A 248 15.69 9.81 3.29
N THR A 249 15.31 9.51 2.04
CA THR A 249 13.92 9.62 1.58
C THR A 249 13.03 8.68 2.40
N GLU A 250 11.91 9.21 2.91
CA GLU A 250 10.91 8.46 3.66
C GLU A 250 9.69 8.18 2.78
N TRP A 251 9.28 6.91 2.70
CA TRP A 251 8.14 6.43 1.89
C TRP A 251 7.10 5.71 2.77
N THR A 252 5.81 5.83 2.46
CA THR A 252 4.76 5.21 3.33
C THR A 252 4.89 3.69 3.42
N TYR A 253 5.23 3.01 2.30
CA TYR A 253 5.35 1.55 2.26
C TYR A 253 6.51 1.00 3.11
N ASN A 254 7.62 1.75 3.22
CA ASN A 254 8.79 1.41 4.02
C ASN A 254 8.41 1.34 5.50
N ILE A 255 7.81 2.41 6.05
CA ILE A 255 7.34 2.37 7.45
C ILE A 255 6.17 1.40 7.63
N GLY A 256 5.34 1.19 6.61
CA GLY A 256 4.21 0.26 6.62
C GLY A 256 4.63 -1.20 6.85
N VAL A 257 5.68 -1.68 6.16
CA VAL A 257 6.15 -3.08 6.36
C VAL A 257 6.76 -3.29 7.74
N TYR A 258 7.56 -2.34 8.27
CA TYR A 258 8.10 -2.47 9.63
C TYR A 258 7.04 -2.32 10.72
N LEU A 259 6.04 -1.45 10.53
CA LEU A 259 4.88 -1.38 11.42
C LEU A 259 4.13 -2.71 11.46
N HIS A 260 3.89 -3.33 10.30
CA HIS A 260 3.18 -4.61 10.22
C HIS A 260 3.98 -5.77 10.83
N GLY A 261 5.28 -5.86 10.55
CA GLY A 261 6.15 -6.88 11.13
C GLY A 261 6.24 -6.75 12.65
N ALA A 262 6.39 -5.53 13.18
CA ALA A 262 6.42 -5.28 14.62
C ALA A 262 5.09 -5.67 15.30
N ALA A 263 3.94 -5.40 14.65
CA ALA A 263 2.63 -5.79 15.16
C ALA A 263 2.40 -7.31 15.17
N ASN A 264 2.84 -8.03 14.12
CA ASN A 264 2.80 -9.50 14.09
C ASN A 264 3.72 -10.11 15.16
N MET A 265 4.93 -9.57 15.35
CA MET A 265 5.84 -10.01 16.39
C MET A 265 5.30 -9.72 17.81
N PHE A 266 4.62 -8.59 18.01
CA PHE A 266 3.96 -8.25 19.28
C PHE A 266 2.87 -9.29 19.65
N ASP A 267 2.05 -9.70 18.69
CA ASP A 267 1.03 -10.75 18.88
C ASP A 267 1.67 -12.13 19.12
N TYR A 268 2.63 -12.54 18.27
CA TYR A 268 3.37 -13.81 18.41
C TYR A 268 4.08 -13.96 19.76
N THR A 269 4.76 -12.90 20.22
CA THR A 269 5.45 -12.88 21.53
C THR A 269 4.51 -12.64 22.71
N LYS A 270 3.19 -12.51 22.48
CA LYS A 270 2.15 -12.32 23.50
C LYS A 270 2.32 -11.04 24.32
N GLY A 271 2.79 -9.98 23.66
CA GLY A 271 2.81 -8.62 24.19
C GLY A 271 4.17 -8.05 24.58
N ASP A 272 5.28 -8.59 24.07
CA ASP A 272 6.65 -8.17 24.45
C ASP A 272 6.90 -6.66 24.25
N ASP A 273 7.58 -6.04 25.22
CA ASP A 273 7.79 -4.59 25.26
C ASP A 273 8.72 -4.06 24.15
N LYS A 274 9.63 -4.86 23.56
CA LYS A 274 10.41 -4.46 22.35
C LYS A 274 9.46 -4.20 21.19
N TRP A 275 8.59 -5.17 20.90
CA TRP A 275 7.68 -5.10 19.76
C TRP A 275 6.53 -4.11 19.99
N LYS A 276 6.07 -3.98 21.24
CA LYS A 276 5.14 -2.93 21.66
C LYS A 276 5.71 -1.53 21.44
N LYS A 277 6.94 -1.28 21.91
CA LYS A 277 7.65 0.00 21.72
C LYS A 277 7.84 0.29 20.23
N SER A 278 8.25 -0.71 19.45
CA SER A 278 8.49 -0.56 18.01
C SER A 278 7.21 -0.25 17.24
N THR A 279 6.11 -0.95 17.53
CA THR A 279 4.79 -0.71 16.92
C THR A 279 4.25 0.68 17.25
N ALA A 280 4.35 1.12 18.52
CA ALA A 280 4.00 2.48 18.92
C ALA A 280 4.92 3.54 18.27
N GLY A 281 6.21 3.25 18.15
CA GLY A 281 7.20 4.10 17.52
C GLY A 281 6.91 4.37 16.05
N PHE A 282 6.80 3.31 15.24
CA PHE A 282 6.48 3.42 13.81
C PHE A 282 5.15 4.13 13.57
N LEU A 283 4.09 3.85 14.34
CA LEU A 283 2.81 4.54 14.18
C LEU A 283 2.90 6.03 14.53
N LYS A 284 3.63 6.38 15.61
CA LYS A 284 3.88 7.79 15.97
C LYS A 284 4.62 8.51 14.84
N HIS A 285 5.68 7.91 14.30
CA HIS A 285 6.47 8.53 13.25
C HIS A 285 5.72 8.60 11.92
N ALA A 286 4.92 7.58 11.57
CA ALA A 286 4.10 7.56 10.36
C ALA A 286 3.15 8.78 10.24
N SER A 287 2.86 9.49 11.32
CA SER A 287 2.13 10.76 11.30
C SER A 287 2.73 11.85 10.39
N VAL A 288 4.01 11.76 9.99
CA VAL A 288 4.61 12.65 8.97
C VAL A 288 3.93 12.53 7.60
N PHE A 289 3.34 11.37 7.30
CA PHE A 289 2.62 11.08 6.05
C PHE A 289 1.13 11.46 6.10
N PHE A 290 0.67 12.15 7.15
CA PHE A 290 -0.75 12.52 7.32
C PHE A 290 -0.98 14.04 7.49
N LYS A 291 -0.01 14.84 7.03
CA LYS A 291 -0.04 16.31 7.07
C LYS A 291 0.50 16.90 5.76
N PRO A 292 -0.18 16.71 4.61
CA PRO A 292 0.23 17.30 3.33
C PRO A 292 0.34 18.83 3.40
N TYR A 293 -0.57 19.49 4.13
CA TYR A 293 -0.52 20.93 4.41
C TYR A 293 -1.16 21.22 5.79
N GLU A 294 -0.88 22.39 6.37
CA GLU A 294 -1.46 22.83 7.65
C GLU A 294 -3.01 22.86 7.66
N ASN A 295 -3.64 23.13 6.51
CA ASN A 295 -5.10 23.11 6.35
C ASN A 295 -5.67 21.72 5.98
N ALA A 296 -4.82 20.71 5.78
CA ALA A 296 -5.19 19.38 5.32
C ALA A 296 -4.61 18.30 6.24
N THR A 297 -5.16 18.18 7.45
CA THR A 297 -4.68 17.26 8.48
C THR A 297 -5.37 15.89 8.45
N ASN A 298 -4.64 14.86 8.86
CA ASN A 298 -5.07 13.45 8.94
C ASN A 298 -5.38 12.79 7.58
N VAL A 299 -4.86 13.31 6.46
CA VAL A 299 -5.04 12.76 5.11
C VAL A 299 -3.70 12.22 4.61
N MET A 300 -3.65 10.96 4.17
CA MET A 300 -2.41 10.29 3.75
C MET A 300 -1.86 10.83 2.41
N TYR A 301 -0.56 11.13 2.37
CA TYR A 301 0.17 11.59 1.18
C TYR A 301 1.62 11.07 1.12
N GLU A 302 2.18 10.90 -0.07
CA GLU A 302 3.62 10.64 -0.24
C GLU A 302 4.43 11.93 -0.10
N ARG A 303 4.97 12.14 1.11
CA ARG A 303 5.77 13.32 1.47
C ARG A 303 6.94 13.60 0.53
N ALA A 304 7.53 12.57 -0.06
CA ALA A 304 8.66 12.72 -0.96
C ALA A 304 8.29 13.29 -2.35
N CYS A 305 7.03 13.20 -2.80
CA CYS A 305 6.68 13.42 -4.21
C CYS A 305 5.26 13.95 -4.54
N GLU A 306 4.32 13.96 -3.59
CA GLU A 306 2.90 14.23 -3.89
C GLU A 306 2.54 15.72 -3.86
N THR A 307 3.06 16.49 -2.89
CA THR A 307 2.85 17.95 -2.81
C THR A 307 3.56 18.71 -3.94
N GLY A 308 4.73 18.21 -4.36
CA GLY A 308 5.63 18.88 -5.31
C GLY A 308 6.61 19.85 -4.66
N GLU A 309 6.55 20.06 -3.34
CA GLU A 309 7.45 20.96 -2.59
C GLU A 309 8.91 20.49 -2.63
N THR A 310 9.13 19.18 -2.80
CA THR A 310 10.46 18.55 -2.98
C THR A 310 11.04 18.74 -4.39
N GLY A 311 10.25 19.30 -5.33
CA GLY A 311 10.59 19.30 -6.76
C GLY A 311 10.53 17.92 -7.42
N ARG A 312 10.11 16.87 -6.70
CA ARG A 312 9.90 15.51 -7.23
C ARG A 312 8.41 15.30 -7.58
N HIS A 313 8.14 14.32 -8.43
CA HIS A 313 6.80 13.83 -8.75
C HIS A 313 6.79 12.30 -8.61
N CYS A 314 5.66 11.74 -8.17
CA CYS A 314 5.59 10.32 -7.87
C CYS A 314 5.68 9.50 -9.17
N ASN A 315 6.65 8.57 -9.24
CA ASN A 315 6.77 7.62 -10.34
C ASN A 315 5.62 6.58 -10.28
N LEU A 316 5.62 5.60 -11.20
CA LEU A 316 4.56 4.60 -11.27
C LEU A 316 4.44 3.77 -9.97
N ASP A 317 5.56 3.27 -9.46
CA ASP A 317 5.63 2.53 -8.18
C ASP A 317 4.99 3.33 -7.04
N GLN A 318 5.40 4.60 -6.93
CA GLN A 318 5.07 5.49 -5.80
C GLN A 318 3.59 5.86 -5.72
N GLN A 319 2.80 5.71 -6.80
CA GLN A 319 1.34 5.89 -6.74
C GLN A 319 0.65 4.83 -5.87
N SER A 320 1.27 3.66 -5.69
CA SER A 320 0.70 2.50 -4.98
C SER A 320 1.05 2.44 -3.49
N PHE A 321 2.08 3.16 -3.04
CA PHE A 321 2.69 2.96 -1.72
C PHE A 321 1.72 3.20 -0.56
N LYS A 322 0.86 4.22 -0.68
CA LYS A 322 -0.18 4.58 0.30
C LYS A 322 -1.16 3.43 0.59
N ALA A 323 -1.44 2.62 -0.43
CA ALA A 323 -2.28 1.43 -0.32
C ALA A 323 -1.76 0.47 0.76
N TYR A 324 -0.45 0.22 0.74
CA TYR A 324 0.19 -0.75 1.62
C TYR A 324 0.26 -0.23 3.06
N LEU A 325 0.57 1.04 3.27
CA LEU A 325 0.51 1.63 4.61
C LEU A 325 -0.90 1.55 5.19
N ALA A 326 -1.95 1.82 4.40
CA ALA A 326 -3.33 1.72 4.86
C ALA A 326 -3.71 0.30 5.28
N ARG A 327 -3.45 -0.70 4.42
CA ARG A 327 -3.66 -2.14 4.69
C ARG A 327 -2.94 -2.59 5.96
N PHE A 328 -1.67 -2.20 6.10
CA PHE A 328 -0.81 -2.60 7.22
C PHE A 328 -1.14 -1.89 8.54
N MET A 329 -1.51 -0.61 8.52
CA MET A 329 -2.09 0.08 9.69
C MET A 329 -3.41 -0.59 10.12
N ALA A 330 -4.26 -0.92 9.13
CA ALA A 330 -5.42 -1.81 9.20
C ALA A 330 -5.28 -2.96 10.20
N LYS A 331 -4.41 -3.89 9.83
CA LYS A 331 -4.11 -5.10 10.59
C LYS A 331 -3.43 -4.79 11.92
N THR A 332 -2.56 -3.79 11.97
CA THR A 332 -1.86 -3.36 13.19
C THR A 332 -2.83 -2.90 14.28
N ALA A 333 -3.90 -2.20 13.93
CA ALA A 333 -4.95 -1.77 14.86
C ALA A 333 -5.71 -2.91 15.55
N ILE A 334 -5.66 -4.13 15.00
CA ILE A 334 -6.28 -5.32 15.57
C ILE A 334 -5.25 -6.18 16.33
N LEU A 335 -4.05 -6.36 15.78
CA LEU A 335 -2.95 -7.10 16.43
C LEU A 335 -2.36 -6.36 17.65
N ALA A 336 -2.38 -5.02 17.62
CA ALA A 336 -1.85 -4.16 18.69
C ALA A 336 -2.91 -3.11 19.09
N PRO A 337 -3.97 -3.48 19.84
CA PRO A 337 -5.17 -2.64 20.04
C PRO A 337 -4.93 -1.23 20.62
N PHE A 338 -3.81 -1.00 21.31
CA PHE A 338 -3.40 0.34 21.77
C PHE A 338 -3.13 1.34 20.64
N THR A 339 -3.12 0.89 19.38
CA THR A 339 -2.98 1.72 18.18
C THR A 339 -4.33 2.11 17.54
N LYS A 340 -5.45 1.48 17.94
CA LYS A 340 -6.69 1.47 17.16
C LYS A 340 -7.29 2.85 16.92
N ASP A 341 -7.35 3.71 17.94
CA ASP A 341 -7.99 5.03 17.83
C ASP A 341 -7.23 5.95 16.86
N THR A 342 -5.90 5.96 16.95
CA THR A 342 -5.01 6.69 16.03
C THR A 342 -5.16 6.18 14.61
N VAL A 343 -5.07 4.86 14.39
CA VAL A 343 -5.23 4.27 13.05
C VAL A 343 -6.61 4.59 12.47
N THR A 344 -7.68 4.40 13.25
CA THR A 344 -9.06 4.67 12.78
C THR A 344 -9.22 6.13 12.40
N THR A 345 -8.69 7.06 13.20
CA THR A 345 -8.75 8.51 12.91
C THR A 345 -8.07 8.87 11.59
N LEU A 346 -6.88 8.31 11.34
CA LEU A 346 -6.06 8.59 10.17
C LEU A 346 -6.62 7.94 8.88
N LEU A 347 -7.05 6.68 8.96
CA LEU A 347 -7.56 5.96 7.78
C LEU A 347 -8.97 6.44 7.40
N THR A 348 -9.87 6.71 8.37
CA THR A 348 -11.21 7.26 8.08
C THR A 348 -11.11 8.61 7.35
N LYS A 349 -10.21 9.50 7.78
CA LYS A 349 -10.00 10.80 7.10
C LYS A 349 -9.36 10.64 5.72
N SER A 350 -8.44 9.70 5.57
CA SER A 350 -7.81 9.40 4.28
C SER A 350 -8.79 8.79 3.27
N ALA A 351 -9.66 7.87 3.69
CA ALA A 351 -10.69 7.27 2.84
C ALA A 351 -11.74 8.29 2.36
N VAL A 352 -12.13 9.24 3.21
CA VAL A 352 -13.01 10.37 2.81
C VAL A 352 -12.31 11.33 1.83
N GLY A 353 -10.98 11.42 1.87
CA GLY A 353 -10.19 12.11 0.85
C GLY A 353 -10.14 11.34 -0.46
N ALA A 354 -9.89 10.02 -0.40
CA ALA A 354 -9.87 9.14 -1.57
C ALA A 354 -11.21 9.15 -2.33
N ALA A 355 -12.34 9.01 -1.64
CA ALA A 355 -13.67 9.05 -2.26
C ALA A 355 -13.98 10.36 -3.00
N LYS A 356 -13.35 11.48 -2.61
CA LYS A 356 -13.42 12.75 -3.34
C LYS A 356 -12.45 12.82 -4.52
N ALA A 357 -11.29 12.16 -4.42
CA ALA A 357 -10.34 12.05 -5.53
C ALA A 357 -10.82 11.04 -6.61
N CYS A 358 -11.74 10.15 -6.29
CA CYS A 358 -12.44 9.26 -7.23
C CYS A 358 -13.67 9.94 -7.83
N SER A 359 -13.43 10.93 -8.69
CA SER A 359 -14.46 11.82 -9.26
C SER A 359 -14.12 12.32 -10.68
N GLY A 360 -13.37 11.54 -11.45
CA GLY A 360 -12.86 11.98 -12.76
C GLY A 360 -12.64 10.85 -13.74
N GLY A 361 -11.79 11.07 -14.75
CA GLY A 361 -11.70 10.19 -15.92
C GLY A 361 -12.96 10.24 -16.80
N ASP A 362 -12.94 9.50 -17.91
CA ASP A 362 -14.09 9.42 -18.83
C ASP A 362 -15.28 8.63 -18.23
N ASP A 363 -15.04 7.86 -17.17
CA ASP A 363 -16.05 7.13 -16.40
C ASP A 363 -16.65 7.96 -15.24
N GLY A 364 -16.05 9.11 -14.90
CA GLY A 364 -16.47 9.99 -13.81
C GLY A 364 -16.15 9.47 -12.40
N VAL A 365 -15.54 8.29 -12.28
CA VAL A 365 -15.24 7.60 -11.01
C VAL A 365 -13.77 7.21 -10.86
N SER A 366 -12.93 7.48 -11.86
CA SER A 366 -11.48 7.26 -11.78
C SER A 366 -10.83 8.02 -10.62
N CYS A 367 -9.93 7.35 -9.92
CA CYS A 367 -9.26 7.85 -8.72
C CYS A 367 -7.96 8.59 -9.02
N GLY A 368 -7.78 9.74 -8.38
CA GLY A 368 -6.52 10.48 -8.29
C GLY A 368 -5.73 10.18 -7.01
N SER A 369 -4.46 10.59 -6.98
CA SER A 369 -3.56 10.37 -5.84
C SER A 369 -3.79 11.37 -4.69
N LYS A 370 -4.08 12.64 -5.01
CA LYS A 370 -4.03 13.78 -4.07
C LYS A 370 -5.30 13.95 -3.24
N TRP A 371 -5.51 13.05 -2.29
CA TRP A 371 -6.71 12.97 -1.43
C TRP A 371 -7.04 14.23 -0.61
N TYR A 372 -6.11 15.20 -0.53
CA TYR A 372 -6.26 16.47 0.17
C TYR A 372 -6.78 17.64 -0.70
N THR A 373 -6.90 17.49 -2.03
CA THR A 373 -7.43 18.54 -2.93
C THR A 373 -8.94 18.67 -2.85
N GLY A 374 -9.65 17.60 -2.45
CA GLY A 374 -11.11 17.55 -2.40
C GLY A 374 -11.80 17.23 -3.73
N GLY A 375 -11.05 16.80 -4.76
CA GLY A 375 -11.54 16.39 -6.07
C GLY A 375 -10.48 15.61 -6.86
N TRP A 376 -10.85 15.01 -8.00
CA TRP A 376 -9.89 14.38 -8.91
C TRP A 376 -8.73 15.31 -9.30
N ASP A 377 -7.51 14.77 -9.38
CA ASP A 377 -6.27 15.53 -9.57
C ASP A 377 -5.68 15.47 -10.99
N GLY A 378 -6.39 14.80 -11.91
CA GLY A 378 -5.95 14.57 -13.29
C GLY A 378 -5.12 13.30 -13.50
N THR A 379 -4.90 12.48 -12.46
CA THR A 379 -4.16 11.21 -12.54
C THR A 379 -5.09 10.00 -12.36
N THR A 380 -4.74 8.85 -12.94
CA THR A 380 -5.47 7.57 -12.78
C THR A 380 -4.54 6.42 -13.13
N GLY A 381 -4.73 5.24 -12.53
CA GLY A 381 -3.87 4.08 -12.74
C GLY A 381 -4.04 3.00 -11.68
N VAL A 382 -3.30 1.89 -11.84
CA VAL A 382 -3.30 0.77 -10.88
C VAL A 382 -3.00 1.25 -9.46
N GLY A 383 -1.89 1.96 -9.24
CA GLY A 383 -1.52 2.50 -7.93
C GLY A 383 -2.57 3.43 -7.29
N GLN A 384 -3.22 4.31 -8.07
CA GLN A 384 -4.29 5.17 -7.57
C GLN A 384 -5.52 4.37 -7.11
N GLN A 385 -6.04 3.50 -7.96
CA GLN A 385 -7.24 2.71 -7.68
C GLN A 385 -6.98 1.68 -6.57
N LEU A 386 -5.78 1.10 -6.51
CA LEU A 386 -5.33 0.23 -5.42
C LEU A 386 -5.21 1.01 -4.10
N SER A 387 -4.68 2.23 -4.11
CA SER A 387 -4.61 3.07 -2.92
C SER A 387 -5.99 3.47 -2.40
N ALA A 388 -6.95 3.76 -3.29
CA ALA A 388 -8.34 4.03 -2.93
C ALA A 388 -9.05 2.78 -2.38
N LEU A 389 -8.86 1.61 -3.00
CA LEU A 389 -9.36 0.32 -2.53
C LEU A 389 -8.88 0.03 -1.10
N GLU A 390 -7.56 0.05 -0.88
CA GLU A 390 -6.96 -0.38 0.38
C GLU A 390 -7.29 0.55 1.55
N VAL A 391 -7.30 1.87 1.34
CA VAL A 391 -7.66 2.83 2.40
C VAL A 391 -9.14 2.75 2.80
N THR A 392 -10.01 2.33 1.90
CA THR A 392 -11.44 2.17 2.18
C THR A 392 -11.76 0.81 2.78
N GLN A 393 -11.22 -0.30 2.24
CA GLN A 393 -11.46 -1.64 2.82
C GLN A 393 -10.78 -1.81 4.19
N ALA A 394 -9.72 -1.06 4.47
CA ALA A 394 -9.15 -0.92 5.81
C ALA A 394 -10.21 -0.55 6.88
N LEU A 395 -11.27 0.18 6.53
CA LEU A 395 -12.35 0.49 7.48
C LEU A 395 -13.24 -0.74 7.76
N LEU A 396 -13.42 -1.66 6.81
CA LEU A 396 -14.07 -2.96 7.05
C LEU A 396 -13.24 -3.80 8.01
N THR A 397 -11.91 -3.85 7.82
CA THR A 397 -10.96 -4.51 8.73
C THR A 397 -11.09 -3.99 10.17
N LEU A 398 -11.16 -2.66 10.34
CA LEU A 398 -11.31 -1.99 11.64
C LEU A 398 -12.67 -2.23 12.30
N LYS A 399 -13.78 -2.21 11.53
CA LYS A 399 -15.14 -2.44 12.02
C LYS A 399 -15.38 -3.91 12.38
N ARG A 400 -15.07 -4.83 11.46
CA ARG A 400 -15.30 -6.28 11.60
C ARG A 400 -14.31 -6.98 12.54
N GLY A 401 -13.20 -6.32 12.90
CA GLY A 401 -12.15 -6.92 13.74
C GLY A 401 -11.49 -8.12 13.05
N VAL A 402 -11.34 -8.05 11.73
CA VAL A 402 -10.74 -9.11 10.92
C VAL A 402 -9.22 -8.98 10.97
N VAL A 403 -8.55 -10.04 11.37
CA VAL A 403 -7.12 -10.26 11.13
C VAL A 403 -6.94 -11.56 10.39
N PRO A 404 -5.83 -11.70 9.63
CA PRO A 404 -5.47 -12.97 9.04
C PRO A 404 -5.30 -14.05 10.13
N GLY A 405 -5.65 -15.30 9.81
CA GLY A 405 -5.68 -16.42 10.75
C GLY A 405 -4.30 -16.90 11.20
N THR A 406 -4.32 -18.00 11.97
CA THR A 406 -3.16 -18.83 12.28
C THR A 406 -3.43 -20.25 11.81
N ALA A 407 -2.41 -21.11 11.69
CA ALA A 407 -2.63 -22.52 11.39
C ALA A 407 -3.60 -23.15 12.42
N GLY A 408 -4.60 -23.89 11.93
CA GLY A 408 -5.63 -24.52 12.78
C GLY A 408 -6.74 -23.60 13.26
N ALA A 409 -6.78 -22.31 12.87
CA ALA A 409 -7.97 -21.48 13.08
C ALA A 409 -9.14 -22.01 12.22
N GLU A 410 -10.30 -22.24 12.84
CA GLU A 410 -11.52 -22.54 12.08
C GLU A 410 -11.86 -21.37 11.16
N ALA A 411 -12.29 -21.68 9.93
CA ALA A 411 -12.78 -20.67 9.01
C ALA A 411 -13.99 -19.98 9.64
N LYS A 412 -13.87 -18.68 9.94
CA LYS A 412 -15.04 -17.86 10.28
C LYS A 412 -16.02 -17.99 9.11
N PRO A 413 -17.29 -18.38 9.34
CA PRO A 413 -18.25 -18.50 8.26
C PRO A 413 -18.32 -17.19 7.48
N ALA A 414 -18.20 -17.27 6.16
CA ALA A 414 -18.54 -16.16 5.29
C ALA A 414 -19.97 -15.71 5.62
N GLU A 415 -20.21 -14.39 5.60
CA GLU A 415 -21.55 -13.86 5.85
C GLU A 415 -22.57 -14.53 4.93
N PRO A 416 -23.78 -14.85 5.42
CA PRO A 416 -24.79 -15.53 4.61
C PRO A 416 -25.05 -14.73 3.34
N LYS A 417 -24.72 -15.34 2.19
CA LYS A 417 -24.76 -14.74 0.85
C LYS A 417 -26.08 -13.99 0.67
N PRO A 418 -26.06 -12.66 0.38
CA PRO A 418 -27.28 -11.92 0.11
C PRO A 418 -28.09 -12.63 -0.99
N ALA A 419 -29.36 -12.88 -0.72
CA ALA A 419 -30.24 -13.47 -1.73
C ALA A 419 -30.23 -12.58 -2.99
N PRO A 420 -30.16 -13.15 -4.21
CA PRO A 420 -30.14 -12.36 -5.42
C PRO A 420 -31.42 -11.51 -5.47
N SER A 421 -31.28 -10.19 -5.41
CA SER A 421 -32.41 -9.27 -5.46
C SER A 421 -33.04 -9.39 -6.84
N SER A 422 -34.20 -10.05 -6.90
CA SER A 422 -34.94 -10.24 -8.15
C SER A 422 -35.52 -8.90 -8.58
N THR A 423 -34.83 -8.21 -9.48
CA THR A 423 -35.28 -6.96 -10.10
C THR A 423 -36.55 -7.24 -10.89
N ILE A 424 -37.71 -6.94 -10.30
CA ILE A 424 -39.01 -7.07 -10.98
C ILE A 424 -39.08 -5.96 -12.04
N LEU A 425 -38.84 -6.33 -13.30
CA LEU A 425 -39.20 -5.51 -14.44
C LEU A 425 -40.73 -5.37 -14.48
N PRO A 426 -41.28 -4.15 -14.65
CA PRO A 426 -42.72 -3.95 -14.69
C PRO A 426 -43.29 -4.36 -16.05
N GLU A 427 -43.70 -5.62 -16.19
CA GLU A 427 -44.49 -6.05 -17.35
C GLU A 427 -45.89 -5.43 -17.34
N THR A 428 -46.31 -4.93 -18.51
CA THR A 428 -47.60 -4.27 -18.70
C THR A 428 -48.74 -5.28 -18.72
N SER A 429 -49.64 -5.23 -17.73
CA SER A 429 -50.82 -6.09 -17.67
C SER A 429 -51.82 -5.77 -18.78
N ALA A 430 -52.16 -6.79 -19.59
CA ALA A 430 -53.30 -6.79 -20.49
C ALA A 430 -54.45 -7.61 -19.88
N ALA A 431 -55.67 -7.10 -19.96
CA ALA A 431 -56.84 -7.70 -19.29
C ALA A 431 -57.46 -8.87 -20.09
N PRO A 432 -57.92 -9.95 -19.42
CA PRO A 432 -58.82 -10.97 -19.98
C PRO A 432 -60.31 -10.66 -19.70
N THR A 433 -61.20 -11.31 -20.45
CA THR A 433 -62.62 -10.93 -20.60
C THR A 433 -63.61 -11.91 -19.94
N ASP A 434 -64.76 -11.39 -19.50
CA ASP A 434 -66.10 -12.00 -19.26
C ASP A 434 -66.26 -13.52 -19.05
N THR A 435 -66.87 -13.90 -17.90
CA THR A 435 -68.25 -14.44 -17.85
C THR A 435 -68.82 -14.49 -16.41
N ALA A 436 -70.14 -14.65 -16.27
CA ALA A 436 -70.91 -14.51 -15.00
C ALA A 436 -72.21 -15.38 -15.04
N PRO A 437 -73.23 -15.17 -14.17
CA PRO A 437 -73.38 -15.48 -12.73
C PRO A 437 -74.56 -16.52 -12.54
N PRO A 438 -75.39 -16.60 -11.46
CA PRO A 438 -75.40 -16.03 -10.09
C PRO A 438 -75.52 -17.12 -8.96
N GLU A 439 -75.46 -16.77 -7.65
CA GLU A 439 -76.60 -16.62 -6.69
C GLU A 439 -76.05 -16.71 -5.21
N VAL A 440 -76.65 -16.26 -4.07
CA VAL A 440 -77.78 -15.36 -3.74
C VAL A 440 -77.73 -14.86 -2.26
N VAL A 441 -78.22 -13.64 -1.99
CA VAL A 441 -78.79 -13.02 -0.73
C VAL A 441 -78.22 -13.28 0.69
N SER A 442 -77.93 -12.17 1.42
CA SER A 442 -78.46 -11.82 2.78
C SER A 442 -77.83 -10.51 3.32
N THR A 443 -78.32 -9.31 2.97
CA THR A 443 -79.27 -8.44 3.72
C THR A 443 -78.85 -7.91 5.11
N GLY A 444 -78.66 -6.58 5.23
CA GLY A 444 -78.55 -5.85 6.52
C GLY A 444 -78.02 -4.40 6.39
N ALA A 445 -78.86 -3.39 6.62
CA ALA A 445 -78.56 -1.93 6.60
C ALA A 445 -79.72 -1.16 7.34
N PRO A 446 -79.76 0.18 7.50
CA PRO A 446 -78.82 1.26 7.09
C PRO A 446 -78.55 2.33 8.20
N SER A 447 -78.33 3.61 7.77
CA SER A 447 -78.29 4.90 8.51
C SER A 447 -76.93 5.36 9.08
N GLU A 448 -76.49 6.64 8.98
CA GLU A 448 -76.93 7.87 8.25
C GLU A 448 -75.66 8.74 7.99
N ILE A 449 -75.44 9.36 6.82
CA ILE A 449 -75.76 10.79 6.46
C ILE A 449 -75.42 11.78 7.60
N VAL A 450 -74.48 12.73 7.48
CA VAL A 450 -74.55 14.04 6.76
C VAL A 450 -73.13 14.54 6.36
N SER A 451 -73.04 15.40 5.32
CA SER A 451 -71.81 16.08 4.88
C SER A 451 -71.95 17.62 4.89
N THR A 452 -70.90 18.31 5.37
CA THR A 452 -70.50 19.71 5.06
C THR A 452 -69.03 19.89 5.50
N GLY A 453 -68.16 20.66 4.86
CA GLY A 453 -68.23 21.41 3.60
C GLY A 453 -66.92 22.18 3.35
N ALA A 454 -66.58 22.47 2.08
CA ALA A 454 -65.41 23.29 1.72
C ALA A 454 -65.79 24.80 1.67
N PRO A 455 -64.84 25.75 1.54
CA PRO A 455 -64.20 26.00 0.23
C PRO A 455 -62.69 26.34 0.26
N GLU A 456 -62.11 26.42 -0.93
CA GLU A 456 -60.75 26.89 -1.23
C GLU A 456 -60.65 28.43 -1.26
N ALA A 457 -59.43 28.99 -1.23
CA ALA A 457 -58.97 30.00 -2.23
C ALA A 457 -57.51 30.46 -2.04
N THR A 458 -56.70 30.32 -3.10
CA THR A 458 -55.62 31.24 -3.59
C THR A 458 -54.54 31.83 -2.65
N GLY A 459 -53.26 31.81 -3.09
CA GLY A 459 -52.23 32.70 -2.53
C GLY A 459 -50.76 32.37 -2.88
N THR A 460 -50.31 32.64 -4.10
CA THR A 460 -48.89 32.52 -4.50
C THR A 460 -48.06 33.76 -4.14
N ALA A 461 -46.89 33.58 -3.51
CA ALA A 461 -45.84 34.60 -3.39
C ALA A 461 -44.45 33.94 -3.24
N ALA A 462 -43.40 34.62 -3.72
CA ALA A 462 -42.03 34.10 -3.79
C ALA A 462 -41.18 34.36 -2.54
N ALA A 463 -40.07 33.63 -2.41
CA ALA A 463 -39.05 33.88 -1.39
C ALA A 463 -38.14 35.09 -1.74
N PRO A 464 -37.60 35.81 -0.74
CA PRO A 464 -36.64 36.89 -0.97
C PRO A 464 -35.19 36.37 -1.08
N ALA A 465 -34.45 36.90 -2.06
CA ALA A 465 -32.98 36.82 -2.15
C ALA A 465 -32.33 38.04 -1.47
N PRO A 466 -31.05 37.97 -1.04
CA PRO A 466 -30.44 39.04 -0.26
C PRO A 466 -29.93 40.23 -1.10
N THR A 467 -29.88 41.40 -0.46
CA THR A 467 -29.12 42.59 -0.88
C THR A 467 -28.12 42.96 0.23
N GLY A 468 -26.99 43.64 -0.04
CA GLY A 468 -26.51 44.17 -1.31
C GLY A 468 -24.98 44.40 -1.30
N THR A 469 -24.48 45.12 -2.30
CA THR A 469 -23.04 45.36 -2.57
C THR A 469 -22.50 46.63 -1.93
N ASP A 470 -21.19 46.66 -1.65
CA ASP A 470 -20.33 47.83 -1.90
C ASP A 470 -18.83 47.46 -1.94
N ALA A 471 -18.01 48.30 -2.59
CA ALA A 471 -16.56 48.12 -2.82
C ALA A 471 -15.93 49.46 -3.28
N PRO A 472 -14.61 49.57 -3.57
CA PRO A 472 -13.43 48.88 -3.03
C PRO A 472 -12.46 49.88 -2.33
N TYR A 473 -11.35 49.43 -1.71
CA TYR A 473 -10.25 50.36 -1.36
C TYR A 473 -8.84 49.72 -1.26
N ALA A 474 -7.86 50.39 -1.89
CA ALA A 474 -6.40 50.24 -1.75
C ALA A 474 -5.73 51.41 -2.53
N PRO A 475 -4.44 51.73 -2.35
CA PRO A 475 -3.45 51.21 -1.39
C PRO A 475 -2.88 52.33 -0.47
N GLY A 476 -1.86 52.03 0.34
CA GLY A 476 -1.03 53.04 1.02
C GLY A 476 0.29 52.46 1.52
N SER A 477 1.41 53.15 1.30
CA SER A 477 2.76 52.64 1.62
C SER A 477 3.65 53.68 2.32
N THR A 478 4.22 53.26 3.45
CA THR A 478 5.38 53.85 4.16
C THR A 478 5.96 52.75 5.06
N GLY A 479 7.26 52.60 5.29
CA GLY A 479 8.43 53.29 4.71
C GLY A 479 9.70 52.66 5.32
N VAL A 480 10.76 52.48 4.52
CA VAL A 480 12.01 51.79 4.94
C VAL A 480 12.99 52.77 5.57
N PRO A 481 13.80 52.33 6.56
CA PRO A 481 15.23 52.57 6.45
C PRO A 481 16.07 51.31 6.69
N SER A 482 17.12 51.12 5.88
CA SER A 482 18.11 50.05 6.02
C SER A 482 19.41 50.57 6.62
N ALA A 483 20.03 49.77 7.49
CA ALA A 483 21.47 49.75 7.81
C ALA A 483 21.78 48.34 8.34
N THR A 484 22.58 47.49 7.69
CA THR A 484 24.06 47.47 7.71
C THR A 484 24.65 47.57 9.11
N ASP A 485 25.15 46.45 9.64
CA ASP A 485 26.59 46.24 9.73
C ASP A 485 26.99 44.80 10.10
N LYS A 486 28.26 44.47 9.84
CA LYS A 486 28.94 43.21 10.22
C LYS A 486 30.25 43.56 10.93
N PRO A 487 30.50 43.01 12.12
CA PRO A 487 31.72 42.21 12.27
C PRO A 487 31.43 40.87 12.99
N ASP A 488 31.93 39.71 12.57
CA ASP A 488 33.30 39.21 12.33
C ASP A 488 33.87 38.43 13.53
N GLN A 489 34.95 37.67 13.32
CA GLN A 489 35.29 36.47 14.12
C GLN A 489 35.94 36.76 15.49
N THR A 490 35.80 35.85 16.47
CA THR A 490 36.93 35.11 17.08
C THR A 490 36.55 34.09 18.18
N ASN A 491 37.25 32.95 18.14
CA ASN A 491 37.76 32.10 19.23
C ASN A 491 36.90 31.55 20.41
N ALA A 492 36.97 30.21 20.51
CA ALA A 492 36.85 29.24 21.62
C ALA A 492 37.42 29.67 23.01
N PRO A 493 37.22 28.91 24.12
CA PRO A 493 36.89 27.47 24.19
C PRO A 493 35.85 27.01 25.25
N ALA A 494 35.61 25.70 25.29
CA ALA A 494 34.77 25.01 26.27
C ALA A 494 35.50 24.71 27.61
N PRO A 495 34.77 24.53 28.73
CA PRO A 495 35.32 24.00 29.96
C PRO A 495 35.23 22.46 30.00
N SER A 496 36.36 21.80 30.19
CA SER A 496 36.42 20.44 30.72
C SER A 496 36.79 20.48 32.21
N SER A 497 36.35 19.50 33.00
CA SER A 497 36.89 19.28 34.35
C SER A 497 36.98 17.80 34.67
N THR A 498 38.18 17.40 35.10
CA THR A 498 38.52 16.04 35.55
C THR A 498 37.86 15.70 36.89
N GLY A 499 37.53 14.44 37.10
CA GLY A 499 37.07 13.92 38.40
C GLY A 499 38.19 13.27 39.22
N THR A 500 37.94 13.09 40.52
CA THR A 500 38.72 12.24 41.43
C THR A 500 37.74 11.54 42.39
N ALA A 501 38.03 10.29 42.79
CA ALA A 501 37.16 9.50 43.68
C ALA A 501 37.54 9.64 45.17
N VAL A 502 36.66 9.21 46.09
CA VAL A 502 37.00 8.38 47.28
C VAL A 502 35.75 7.88 48.06
N THR A 503 35.66 6.55 48.17
CA THR A 503 34.97 5.64 49.13
C THR A 503 33.68 5.99 49.92
N THR A 504 32.69 5.10 49.75
CA THR A 504 31.80 4.45 50.77
C THR A 504 30.83 5.25 51.66
N GLY A 505 29.52 4.97 51.48
CA GLY A 505 28.44 5.27 52.43
C GLY A 505 27.27 4.26 52.31
N LYS A 506 26.92 3.60 53.41
CA LYS A 506 25.99 2.45 53.52
C LYS A 506 24.50 2.82 53.22
N PRO A 507 23.75 2.06 52.39
CA PRO A 507 22.30 2.23 52.21
C PRO A 507 21.47 1.73 53.41
N ALA A 508 20.22 2.21 53.52
CA ALA A 508 19.28 1.85 54.61
C ALA A 508 18.50 0.54 54.34
N GLN A 509 17.98 -0.07 55.40
CA GLN A 509 17.13 -1.27 55.36
C GLN A 509 15.67 -0.95 55.69
N PHE A 510 14.74 -1.63 55.03
CA PHE A 510 13.36 -1.88 55.47
C PHE A 510 12.96 -3.32 55.04
N PRO A 511 11.91 -3.94 55.63
CA PRO A 511 11.99 -5.35 56.06
C PRO A 511 11.61 -6.42 55.03
N GLU A 512 11.93 -7.67 55.38
CA GLU A 512 11.81 -8.88 54.56
C GLU A 512 10.47 -9.62 54.72
N GLY A 513 10.10 -10.41 53.71
CA GLY A 513 9.19 -11.55 53.85
C GLY A 513 8.28 -11.83 52.64
N PRO A 514 8.04 -13.10 52.24
CA PRO A 514 8.85 -14.31 52.43
C PRO A 514 9.29 -14.98 51.10
N ASN A 515 10.12 -16.02 51.22
CA ASN A 515 10.77 -16.73 50.10
C ASN A 515 9.87 -17.19 48.95
N CYS A 516 10.38 -17.03 47.72
CA CYS A 516 10.07 -17.92 46.60
C CYS A 516 11.39 -18.30 45.89
N SER A 517 11.62 -19.59 45.65
CA SER A 517 12.94 -20.10 45.27
C SER A 517 13.26 -19.88 43.78
N LYS A 518 14.47 -19.41 43.46
CA LYS A 518 14.96 -19.30 42.08
C LYS A 518 15.63 -20.60 41.63
N THR A 519 14.87 -21.47 40.97
CA THR A 519 15.41 -22.67 40.31
C THR A 519 16.13 -22.28 39.02
N THR A 520 17.44 -22.05 39.09
CA THR A 520 18.28 -21.87 37.89
C THR A 520 18.55 -23.23 37.24
N LEU A 521 17.94 -23.49 36.07
CA LEU A 521 18.17 -24.72 35.31
C LEU A 521 19.39 -24.57 34.38
N THR A 522 20.57 -24.97 34.85
CA THR A 522 21.78 -25.03 34.03
C THR A 522 21.76 -26.26 33.11
N ILE A 523 21.40 -26.07 31.84
CA ILE A 523 21.47 -27.13 30.82
C ILE A 523 22.91 -27.21 30.29
N TYR A 524 23.58 -28.34 30.52
CA TYR A 524 24.85 -28.67 29.86
C TYR A 524 24.59 -29.31 28.51
N VAL A 525 24.93 -28.62 27.42
CA VAL A 525 24.95 -29.20 26.07
C VAL A 525 26.33 -29.82 25.83
N SER A 526 26.39 -31.12 25.60
CA SER A 526 27.65 -31.82 25.29
C SER A 526 27.98 -31.69 23.80
N LEU A 527 29.15 -31.12 23.49
CA LEU A 527 29.67 -31.03 22.12
C LEU A 527 30.24 -32.37 21.67
N LEU A 528 29.40 -33.22 21.08
CA LEU A 528 29.84 -34.41 20.35
C LEU A 528 30.36 -34.01 18.96
N SER A 529 31.68 -33.97 18.82
CA SER A 529 32.35 -33.79 17.53
C SER A 529 32.42 -35.12 16.76
N THR A 530 31.72 -35.21 15.63
CA THR A 530 31.84 -36.32 14.67
C THR A 530 32.23 -35.78 13.31
N SER A 531 33.53 -35.73 13.02
CA SER A 531 34.07 -35.33 11.73
C SER A 531 33.80 -36.40 10.66
N VAL A 532 33.01 -36.07 9.65
CA VAL A 532 32.84 -36.89 8.43
C VAL A 532 33.85 -36.40 7.37
N PRO A 533 34.61 -37.29 6.70
CA PRO A 533 35.55 -36.87 5.66
C PRO A 533 34.84 -36.37 4.40
N VAL A 534 35.31 -35.23 3.85
CA VAL A 534 34.89 -34.71 2.55
C VAL A 534 35.85 -35.23 1.47
N PRO A 535 35.37 -35.82 0.35
CA PRO A 535 36.22 -36.18 -0.79
C PRO A 535 36.67 -34.95 -1.59
N GLU A 536 37.88 -35.00 -2.16
CA GLU A 536 38.38 -33.95 -3.06
C GLU A 536 37.60 -33.91 -4.39
N PRO A 537 37.45 -32.73 -5.03
CA PRO A 537 36.75 -32.59 -6.30
C PRO A 537 37.58 -33.14 -7.47
N THR A 538 36.97 -33.97 -8.30
CA THR A 538 37.55 -34.41 -9.58
C THR A 538 37.46 -33.33 -10.67
N GLY A 539 38.33 -33.43 -11.66
CA GLY A 539 38.54 -32.40 -12.69
C GLY A 539 37.38 -32.19 -13.70
N PRO A 540 37.51 -31.19 -14.58
CA PRO A 540 36.40 -30.70 -15.41
C PRO A 540 35.94 -31.71 -16.47
N VAL A 541 34.62 -31.89 -16.57
CA VAL A 541 33.96 -32.69 -17.61
C VAL A 541 33.56 -31.79 -18.78
N THR A 542 34.04 -32.10 -19.98
CA THR A 542 33.64 -31.41 -21.22
C THR A 542 32.28 -31.91 -21.73
N PRO A 543 31.30 -31.03 -22.02
CA PRO A 543 30.06 -31.42 -22.68
C PRO A 543 30.28 -31.74 -24.18
N PRO A 544 29.46 -32.61 -24.79
CA PRO A 544 29.59 -32.99 -26.20
C PRO A 544 29.02 -31.93 -27.16
N ASN A 545 29.45 -32.00 -28.43
CA ASN A 545 29.02 -31.10 -29.51
C ASN A 545 27.50 -31.08 -29.73
N GLY A 546 26.91 -29.88 -29.72
CA GLY A 546 25.59 -29.57 -30.28
C GLY A 546 25.65 -28.22 -31.02
N THR A 547 25.19 -28.18 -32.27
CA THR A 547 25.28 -26.98 -33.11
C THR A 547 24.22 -25.94 -32.77
N VAL A 548 24.66 -24.72 -32.42
CA VAL A 548 23.79 -23.56 -32.15
C VAL A 548 23.59 -22.73 -33.43
N PRO A 549 22.35 -22.38 -33.82
CA PRO A 549 22.10 -21.44 -34.92
C PRO A 549 22.43 -19.99 -34.50
N SER A 550 23.09 -19.24 -35.38
CA SER A 550 23.39 -17.81 -35.14
C SER A 550 22.14 -16.93 -35.25
N PRO A 551 21.94 -15.93 -34.37
CA PRO A 551 20.88 -14.94 -34.53
C PRO A 551 21.19 -13.93 -35.65
N PRO A 552 20.17 -13.34 -36.29
CA PRO A 552 20.35 -12.29 -37.30
C PRO A 552 20.79 -10.95 -36.68
N SER A 553 21.43 -10.11 -37.49
CA SER A 553 22.10 -8.88 -37.07
C SER A 553 21.20 -7.65 -36.94
N ASN A 554 21.42 -6.88 -35.87
CA ASN A 554 21.20 -5.43 -35.73
C ASN A 554 19.92 -4.79 -36.31
N THR A 555 19.04 -4.35 -35.42
CA THR A 555 18.32 -3.07 -35.57
C THR A 555 18.71 -2.14 -34.42
N THR A 556 19.20 -0.94 -34.73
CA THR A 556 19.73 0.02 -33.75
C THR A 556 18.65 0.98 -33.24
N THR A 557 18.05 0.63 -32.11
CA THR A 557 17.34 1.58 -31.22
C THR A 557 17.72 1.23 -29.78
N PRO A 558 18.29 2.14 -28.98
CA PRO A 558 18.48 1.90 -27.55
C PRO A 558 17.11 1.71 -26.86
N PRO A 559 16.93 0.75 -25.96
CA PRO A 559 15.78 0.76 -25.06
C PRO A 559 15.82 2.06 -24.22
N ALA A 560 14.65 2.62 -23.93
CA ALA A 560 14.55 3.82 -23.09
C ALA A 560 15.11 3.55 -21.68
N GLU A 561 15.77 4.56 -21.08
CA GLU A 561 16.34 4.42 -19.74
C GLU A 561 15.25 4.19 -18.68
N PHE A 562 15.58 3.36 -17.70
CA PHE A 562 14.64 2.71 -16.78
C PHE A 562 14.67 3.41 -15.41
N THR A 563 13.51 3.83 -14.89
CA THR A 563 13.39 4.60 -13.64
C THR A 563 12.43 3.96 -12.63
N GLY A 564 12.83 2.82 -12.07
CA GLY A 564 12.16 2.21 -10.90
C GLY A 564 12.42 3.00 -9.61
N ALA A 565 11.71 2.65 -8.53
CA ALA A 565 11.61 3.38 -7.26
C ALA A 565 12.85 4.14 -6.73
N ALA A 566 14.07 3.61 -6.87
CA ALA A 566 15.31 4.25 -6.41
C ALA A 566 15.84 5.40 -7.32
N SER A 567 15.03 5.89 -8.28
CA SER A 567 15.44 6.86 -9.31
C SER A 567 15.64 8.30 -8.80
N SER A 568 16.62 8.56 -7.94
CA SER A 568 16.94 9.93 -7.50
C SER A 568 18.42 10.31 -7.28
N PHE A 569 19.38 9.63 -7.91
CA PHE A 569 20.79 10.08 -7.94
C PHE A 569 21.32 10.51 -9.33
N LYS A 570 21.79 11.77 -9.39
CA LYS A 570 22.49 12.48 -10.49
C LYS A 570 21.66 12.96 -11.71
N ALA A 571 21.16 14.20 -11.62
CA ALA A 571 20.87 15.03 -12.81
C ALA A 571 21.14 16.55 -12.62
N THR A 572 21.80 16.99 -11.53
CA THR A 572 21.81 18.42 -11.12
C THR A 572 23.19 19.09 -11.05
N VAL A 573 24.21 18.57 -11.76
CA VAL A 573 25.53 19.23 -11.88
C VAL A 573 26.12 19.11 -13.29
N PHE A 574 25.41 19.56 -14.33
CA PHE A 574 26.04 19.95 -15.62
C PHE A 574 25.24 20.92 -16.51
N SER A 575 24.20 21.60 -16.01
CA SER A 575 23.27 22.40 -16.84
C SER A 575 23.50 23.92 -16.85
N VAL A 576 24.26 24.47 -15.88
CA VAL A 576 24.36 25.93 -15.66
C VAL A 576 25.47 26.61 -16.47
N LEU A 577 26.43 25.85 -17.03
CA LEU A 577 27.53 26.39 -17.83
C LEU A 577 27.26 26.44 -19.35
N GLY A 578 26.21 25.79 -19.84
CA GLY A 578 25.85 25.80 -21.28
C GLY A 578 25.12 27.07 -21.73
N ALA A 579 24.33 27.68 -20.85
CA ALA A 579 23.38 28.75 -21.23
C ALA A 579 24.01 30.15 -21.45
N ILE A 580 25.26 30.37 -21.01
CA ILE A 580 25.93 31.67 -21.09
C ILE A 580 26.77 31.82 -22.37
N ALA A 581 27.15 30.72 -23.03
CA ALA A 581 28.04 30.74 -24.20
C ALA A 581 27.38 31.14 -25.53
N VAL A 582 26.05 31.11 -25.62
CA VAL A 582 25.31 31.32 -26.90
C VAL A 582 24.86 32.78 -27.08
N ALA A 583 24.80 33.58 -26.02
CA ALA A 583 24.34 34.98 -26.06
C ALA A 583 25.40 35.99 -26.55
N ALA A 584 26.59 35.54 -26.96
CA ALA A 584 27.76 36.40 -27.24
C ALA A 584 28.21 36.43 -28.71
N LEU A 585 27.49 35.77 -29.64
CA LEU A 585 27.91 35.60 -31.05
C LEU A 585 26.86 36.00 -32.10
N ILE A 586 25.82 36.74 -31.73
CA ILE A 586 24.91 37.43 -32.67
C ILE A 586 25.15 38.93 -32.55
N GLY A 587 26.32 39.37 -33.04
CA GLY A 587 26.80 40.74 -32.83
C GLY A 587 27.94 41.17 -33.75
N LEU A 588 28.15 40.51 -34.88
CA LEU A 588 29.08 40.90 -35.96
C LEU A 588 28.85 40.02 -37.20
N PHE A 589 27.91 40.41 -38.08
CA PHE A 589 27.95 40.36 -39.55
C PHE A 589 26.61 40.82 -40.14
#